data_AF-A0A835AR40-F1
#
_entry.id   AF-A0A835AR40-F1
#
_cell.length_a   1.000
_cell.length_b   1.000
_cell.length_c   1.000
_cell.angle_alpha   90.00
_cell.angle_beta   90.00
_cell.angle_gamma   90.00
#
_symmetry.space_group_name_H-M   'P 1'
#
loop_
_entity.id
_entity.type
_entity.pdbx_description
1 polymer ?
#
loop_
_entity_poly.entity_id
_entity_poly.type
_entity_poly.pdbx_seq_one_letter_code
_entity_poly.pdbx_strand_id
1 'polypeptide(L)'
;MHLFFLCPFSQWCWRFLSIQWDTSLVFMEMIIQSRRDFQSKVFREIIILAVWAIWTHRNERSIFTGEFRLIIYRAKPSLKLELEDWLSSFQ
;
A
#
# COMPACT_ATOMS: atom_id res chain seq x y z
N MET A 1 -0.43 3.02 -11.14
CA MET A 1 0.72 2.10 -11.30
C MET A 1 1.81 2.28 -10.24
N HIS A 2 2.24 3.51 -9.91
CA HIS A 2 3.43 3.71 -9.06
C HIS A 2 3.40 2.99 -7.69
N LEU A 3 2.34 3.19 -6.90
CA LEU A 3 2.18 2.55 -5.58
C LEU A 3 2.32 1.03 -5.65
N PHE A 4 1.67 0.42 -6.63
CA PHE A 4 1.55 -1.03 -6.72
C PHE A 4 2.70 -1.71 -7.44
N PHE A 5 3.40 -1.06 -8.37
CA PHE A 5 4.37 -1.77 -9.22
C PHE A 5 5.76 -1.11 -9.28
N LEU A 6 5.87 0.18 -8.98
CA LEU A 6 7.12 0.93 -9.20
C LEU A 6 7.81 1.35 -7.91
N CYS A 7 7.08 1.50 -6.80
CA CYS A 7 7.72 1.91 -5.56
C CYS A 7 8.61 0.77 -5.00
N PRO A 8 9.75 1.08 -4.35
CA PRO A 8 10.67 0.06 -3.86
C PRO A 8 10.03 -0.97 -2.92
N PHE A 9 9.10 -0.53 -2.08
CA PHE A 9 8.34 -1.40 -1.18
C PHE A 9 7.51 -2.43 -1.95
N SER A 10 6.73 -2.01 -2.95
CA SER A 10 5.90 -2.95 -3.70
C SER A 10 6.74 -3.88 -4.57
N GLN A 11 7.84 -3.41 -5.16
CA GLN A 11 8.79 -4.27 -5.86
C GLN A 11 9.36 -5.36 -4.94
N TRP A 12 9.66 -5.03 -3.69
CA TRP A 12 10.10 -6.01 -2.69
C TRP A 12 9.01 -7.06 -2.41
N CYS A 13 7.76 -6.63 -2.21
CA CYS A 13 6.62 -7.55 -2.02
C CYS A 13 6.45 -8.51 -3.20
N TRP A 14 6.58 -8.03 -4.44
CA TRP A 14 6.45 -8.88 -5.63
C TRP A 14 7.61 -9.86 -5.78
N ARG A 15 8.84 -9.44 -5.48
CA ARG A 15 10.00 -10.33 -5.43
C ARG A 15 9.82 -11.44 -4.39
N PHE A 16 9.29 -11.11 -3.21
CA PHE A 16 8.96 -12.09 -2.18
C PHE A 16 7.95 -13.14 -2.67
N LEU A 17 6.95 -12.72 -3.47
CA LEU A 17 5.97 -13.60 -4.08
C LEU A 17 6.47 -14.31 -5.36
N SER A 18 7.74 -14.13 -5.74
CA SER A 18 8.31 -14.63 -7.00
C SER A 18 7.52 -14.18 -8.25
N ILE A 19 6.92 -12.98 -8.20
CA ILE A 19 6.23 -12.36 -9.33
C ILE A 19 7.12 -11.27 -9.90
N GLN A 20 7.42 -11.38 -11.19
CA GLN A 20 8.12 -10.33 -11.92
C GLN A 20 7.14 -9.61 -12.85
N TRP A 21 7.23 -8.28 -12.82
CA TRP A 21 6.40 -7.39 -13.62
C TRP A 21 7.22 -6.80 -14.75
N ASP A 22 6.78 -7.02 -15.99
CA ASP A 22 7.31 -6.28 -17.13
C ASP A 22 6.57 -4.94 -17.28
N THR A 23 7.15 -3.91 -16.67
CA THR A 23 6.58 -2.56 -16.67
C THR A 23 6.74 -1.83 -18.01
N SER A 24 7.36 -2.46 -19.01
CA SER A 24 7.40 -1.92 -20.38
C SER A 24 6.11 -2.21 -21.15
N LEU A 25 5.34 -3.21 -20.71
CA LEU A 25 4.07 -3.61 -21.34
C LEU A 25 2.90 -2.74 -20.88
N VAL A 26 1.82 -2.73 -21.68
CA VAL A 26 0.55 -2.16 -21.25
C VAL A 26 -0.01 -3.00 -20.10
N PHE A 27 -0.70 -2.36 -19.15
CA PHE A 27 -1.17 -3.00 -17.90
C PHE A 27 -1.79 -4.39 -18.09
N MET A 28 -2.72 -4.55 -19.04
CA MET A 28 -3.39 -5.84 -19.26
C MET A 28 -2.43 -6.92 -19.78
N GLU A 29 -1.51 -6.56 -20.67
CA GLU A 29 -0.49 -7.46 -21.20
C GLU A 29 0.48 -7.88 -20.10
N MET A 30 0.89 -6.93 -19.25
CA MET A 30 1.71 -7.20 -18.07
C MET A 30 1.04 -8.22 -17.14
N ILE A 31 -0.26 -8.07 -16.83
CA ILE A 31 -1.01 -9.05 -16.02
C ILE A 31 -1.09 -10.42 -16.72
N ILE A 32 -1.38 -10.45 -18.03
CA ILE A 32 -1.48 -11.70 -18.79
C ILE A 32 -0.15 -12.43 -18.83
N GLN A 33 0.96 -11.70 -19.03
CA GLN A 33 2.31 -12.24 -19.05
C GLN A 33 2.67 -12.85 -17.68
N SER A 34 2.55 -12.08 -16.59
CA SER A 34 2.86 -12.59 -15.25
C SER A 34 1.97 -13.78 -14.85
N ARG A 35 0.71 -13.83 -15.30
CA ARG A 35 -0.16 -15.00 -15.09
C ARG A 35 0.39 -16.25 -15.79
N ARG A 36 0.86 -16.11 -17.04
CA ARG A 36 1.44 -17.22 -17.81
C ARG A 36 2.71 -17.73 -17.15
N ASP A 37 3.53 -16.82 -16.64
CA ASP A 37 4.82 -17.15 -16.02
C ASP A 37 4.65 -17.79 -14.64
N PHE A 38 3.65 -17.38 -13.86
CA PHE A 38 3.39 -17.91 -12.53
C PHE A 38 2.77 -19.32 -12.52
N GLN A 39 2.11 -19.73 -13.61
CA GLN A 39 1.60 -21.09 -13.85
C GLN A 39 0.70 -21.70 -12.75
N SER A 40 -0.01 -20.88 -11.99
CA SER A 40 -0.91 -21.35 -10.92
C SER A 40 -2.35 -20.86 -11.09
N LYS A 41 -3.30 -21.72 -10.72
CA LYS A 41 -4.73 -21.40 -10.72
C LYS A 41 -5.09 -20.31 -9.68
N VAL A 42 -4.28 -20.16 -8.64
CA VAL A 42 -4.50 -19.18 -7.55
C VAL A 42 -3.82 -17.83 -7.78
N PHE A 43 -3.28 -17.59 -8.97
CA PHE A 43 -2.57 -16.34 -9.31
C PHE A 43 -3.41 -15.10 -9.00
N ARG A 44 -4.71 -15.14 -9.36
CA ARG A 44 -5.61 -13.99 -9.20
C ARG A 44 -5.80 -13.64 -7.72
N GLU A 45 -6.00 -14.64 -6.88
CA GLU A 45 -6.18 -14.52 -5.45
C GLU A 45 -4.93 -13.93 -4.80
N ILE A 46 -3.74 -14.43 -5.18
CA ILE A 46 -2.45 -13.91 -4.72
C ILE A 46 -2.30 -12.43 -5.09
N ILE A 47 -2.62 -12.06 -6.33
CA ILE A 47 -2.52 -10.67 -6.81
C ILE A 47 -3.45 -9.77 -6.02
N ILE A 48 -4.71 -10.17 -5.82
CA ILE A 48 -5.70 -9.38 -5.09
C ILE A 48 -5.24 -9.17 -3.64
N LEU A 49 -4.81 -10.23 -2.97
CA LEU A 49 -4.33 -10.15 -1.59
C LEU A 49 -3.06 -9.31 -1.46
N ALA A 50 -2.11 -9.46 -2.39
CA ALA A 50 -0.87 -8.69 -2.39
C ALA A 50 -1.12 -7.20 -2.64
N VAL A 51 -1.96 -6.85 -3.63
CA VAL A 51 -2.36 -5.47 -3.90
C VAL A 51 -3.07 -4.88 -2.69
N TRP A 52 -3.98 -5.63 -2.06
CA TRP A 52 -4.67 -5.20 -0.85
C TRP A 52 -3.68 -4.95 0.29
N ALA A 53 -2.78 -5.90 0.58
CA ALA A 53 -1.78 -5.75 1.62
C ALA A 53 -0.84 -4.54 1.38
N ILE A 54 -0.40 -4.32 0.14
CA ILE A 54 0.40 -3.16 -0.24
C ILE A 54 -0.39 -1.86 0.00
N TRP A 55 -1.66 -1.82 -0.42
CA TRP A 55 -2.53 -0.67 -0.21
C TRP A 55 -2.74 -0.38 1.27
N THR A 56 -3.06 -1.41 2.06
CA THR A 56 -3.27 -1.27 3.50
C THR A 56 -2.00 -0.77 4.16
N HIS A 57 -0.85 -1.40 3.95
CA HIS A 57 0.40 -0.99 4.60
C HIS A 57 0.81 0.45 4.24
N ARG A 58 0.62 0.86 2.97
CA ARG A 58 0.99 2.21 2.53
C ARG A 58 0.02 3.30 2.97
N ASN A 59 -1.25 2.95 3.18
CA ASN A 59 -2.30 3.93 3.54
C ASN A 59 -2.70 3.87 5.01
N GLU A 60 -2.35 2.81 5.76
CA GLU A 60 -2.69 2.61 7.17
C GLU A 60 -2.38 3.85 7.99
N ARG A 61 -1.19 4.41 7.78
CA ARG A 61 -0.76 5.63 8.45
C ARG A 61 -1.60 6.86 8.10
N SER A 62 -1.94 7.05 6.82
CA SER A 62 -2.79 8.16 6.39
C SER A 62 -4.20 8.03 6.95
N ILE A 63 -4.72 6.79 7.00
CA ILE A 63 -6.02 6.47 7.59
C ILE A 63 -5.99 6.80 9.08
N PHE A 64 -5.02 6.25 9.82
CA PHE A 64 -4.84 6.53 11.24
C PHE A 64 -4.73 8.04 11.52
N THR A 65 -3.91 8.76 10.75
CA THR A 65 -3.72 10.21 10.91
C THR A 65 -5.03 10.98 10.68
N GLY A 66 -5.81 10.60 9.67
CA GLY A 66 -7.11 11.20 9.39
C GLY A 66 -8.11 10.98 10.52
N GLU A 67 -8.26 9.72 10.97
CA GLU A 67 -9.15 9.35 12.07
C GLU A 67 -8.74 10.02 13.39
N PHE A 68 -7.44 10.05 13.69
CA PHE A 68 -6.94 10.66 14.92
C PHE A 68 -7.13 12.19 14.93
N ARG A 69 -7.03 12.86 13.77
CA ARG A 69 -7.36 14.29 13.65
C ARG A 69 -8.81 14.61 14.04
N LEU A 70 -9.76 13.71 13.78
CA LEU A 70 -11.15 13.88 14.22
C LEU A 70 -11.29 13.82 15.75
N ILE A 71 -10.41 13.07 16.43
CA ILE A 71 -10.32 13.02 17.89
C ILE A 71 -9.69 14.30 18.42
N ILE A 72 -8.58 14.77 17.83
CA ILE A 72 -7.92 16.03 18.19
C ILE A 72 -8.90 17.21 18.10
N TYR A 73 -9.78 17.24 17.09
CA TYR A 73 -10.81 18.29 16.97
C TYR A 73 -11.73 18.39 18.19
N ARG A 74 -11.95 17.28 18.90
CA ARG A 74 -12.79 17.20 20.10
C ARG A 74 -11.99 17.27 21.40
N ALA A 75 -10.66 17.32 21.32
CA ALA A 75 -9.79 17.37 22.50
C ALA A 75 -9.87 18.73 23.21
N LYS A 76 -9.53 18.74 24.50
CA LYS A 76 -9.42 19.99 25.28
C LYS A 76 -8.35 20.89 24.63
N PRO A 77 -8.56 22.21 24.57
CA PRO A 77 -7.61 23.14 23.95
C PRO A 77 -6.18 23.00 24.50
N SER A 78 -6.04 22.73 25.79
CA SER A 78 -4.75 22.55 26.47
C SER A 78 -3.95 21.33 26.01
N LEU A 79 -4.59 20.31 25.42
CA LEU A 79 -3.94 19.07 24.94
C LEU A 79 -3.78 19.07 23.42
N LYS A 80 -4.43 19.99 22.71
CA LYS A 80 -4.52 19.96 21.25
C LYS A 80 -3.15 20.11 20.58
N LEU A 81 -2.35 21.08 21.04
CA LEU A 81 -0.99 21.33 20.54
C LEU A 81 -0.08 20.11 20.74
N GLU A 82 -0.06 19.54 21.94
CA GLU A 82 0.76 18.36 22.26
C GLU A 82 0.39 17.15 21.39
N LEU A 83 -0.90 16.92 21.15
CA LEU A 83 -1.38 15.82 20.29
C LEU A 83 -1.07 16.03 18.81
N GLU A 84 -1.11 17.29 18.32
CA GLU A 84 -0.74 17.62 16.95
C GLU A 84 0.77 17.44 16.73
N ASP A 85 1.60 17.86 17.68
CA ASP A 85 3.05 17.67 17.63
C ASP A 85 3.42 16.18 17.68
N TRP A 86 2.78 15.42 18.58
CA TRP A 86 2.95 13.96 18.66
C TRP A 86 2.53 13.26 17.37
N LEU A 87 1.39 13.63 16.79
CA LEU A 87 0.92 13.02 15.54
C LEU A 87 1.85 13.34 14.36
N SER A 88 2.44 14.54 14.36
CA SER A 88 3.39 14.98 13.34
C SER A 88 4.74 14.25 13.45
N SER A 89 5.12 13.80 14.64
CA SER A 89 6.36 13.02 14.86
C SER A 89 6.41 11.69 14.10
N PHE A 90 5.26 11.19 13.64
CA PHE A 90 5.23 9.99 12.83
C PHE A 90 5.70 10.25 11.39
N GLN A 91 5.73 11.52 10.88
CA GLN A 91 6.05 11.91 9.47
C GLN A 91 7.46 11.61 9.05
#